data_AF-A0A812NZL1-F1
#
_entry.id   AF-A0A812NZL1-F1
#
_cell.length_a   1.000
_cell.length_b   1.000
_cell.length_c   1.000
_cell.angle_alpha   90.00
_cell.angle_beta   90.00
_cell.angle_gamma   90.00
#
_symmetry.space_group_name_H-M   'P 1'
#
loop_
_entity.id
_entity.type
_entity.pdbx_description
1 polymer ?
#
loop_
_entity_poly.entity_id
_entity_poly.type
_entity_poly.pdbx_seq_one_letter_code
_entity_poly.pdbx_strand_id
1 'polypeptide(L)'
;MAIRRALRLLPAVGVICLYMSSLRNGSSRAWATPRSPSQDAAVGYYTAALKGAAQVTGPESSAFKRLARLHYHAVELRRERKWARASAVYRTAIALQQHMPAAKEVPACAAAACTWLNLALTEQNNHHFDKARQAFQDGTRFVQDMMQKEFDVWIDGQNRLRSRTIAQSECTEVKTACKWLATLLVAWGLLETRRGFRGRAKVLAERASILDGSKAKVLSWKVVRGI
;
A
#
# COMPACT_ATOMS: atom_id res chain seq x y z
N MET A 1 -11.08 15.25 -47.88
CA MET A 1 -11.07 14.01 -47.09
C MET A 1 -10.37 14.28 -45.77
N ALA A 2 -11.14 14.39 -44.69
CA ALA A 2 -10.69 14.83 -43.39
C ALA A 2 -10.87 13.70 -42.37
N ILE A 3 -9.78 13.25 -41.75
CA ILE A 3 -9.81 12.57 -40.45
C ILE A 3 -8.72 13.20 -39.57
N ARG A 4 -9.08 14.35 -39.00
CA ARG A 4 -8.52 14.85 -37.73
C ARG A 4 -9.54 14.52 -36.65
N ARG A 5 -9.15 13.76 -35.62
CA ARG A 5 -9.76 13.64 -34.28
C ARG A 5 -9.02 12.51 -33.54
N ALA A 6 -8.62 12.57 -32.28
CA ALA A 6 -8.42 13.63 -31.31
C ALA A 6 -7.66 12.93 -30.16
N LEU A 7 -6.34 13.14 -30.03
CA LEU A 7 -5.61 12.71 -28.84
C LEU A 7 -6.01 13.66 -27.70
N ARG A 8 -7.06 13.30 -26.96
CA ARG A 8 -7.41 14.00 -25.72
C ARG A 8 -6.55 13.44 -24.60
N LEU A 9 -5.59 14.27 -24.19
CA LEU A 9 -4.89 14.25 -22.92
C LEU A 9 -5.87 13.97 -21.77
N LEU A 10 -5.68 12.86 -21.06
CA LEU A 10 -6.29 12.64 -19.75
C LEU A 10 -5.35 13.20 -18.68
N PRO A 11 -5.87 13.95 -17.68
CA PRO A 11 -5.04 14.55 -16.65
C PRO A 11 -4.38 13.44 -15.80
N ALA A 12 -3.11 13.67 -15.48
CA ALA A 12 -2.36 12.88 -14.52
C ALA A 12 -3.20 12.74 -13.25
N VAL A 13 -3.50 11.49 -12.86
CA VAL A 13 -4.10 11.21 -11.56
C VAL A 13 -3.06 11.60 -10.52
N GLY A 14 -3.24 12.82 -10.03
CA GLY A 14 -2.43 13.44 -9.00
C GLY A 14 -2.39 12.54 -7.77
N VAL A 15 -1.17 12.40 -7.28
CA VAL A 15 -0.83 11.93 -5.95
C VAL A 15 -1.83 12.51 -4.94
N ILE A 16 -2.55 11.65 -4.22
CA ILE A 16 -3.30 12.05 -3.03
C ILE A 16 -2.25 12.43 -1.97
N CYS A 17 -1.79 13.68 -2.01
CA CYS A 17 -1.14 14.36 -0.91
C CYS A 17 -2.24 15.18 -0.21
N LEU A 18 -2.87 14.60 0.81
CA LEU A 18 -3.78 15.33 1.68
C LEU A 18 -3.12 15.55 3.06
N TYR A 19 -2.98 16.83 3.39
CA TYR A 19 -2.90 17.46 4.71
C TYR A 19 -1.65 17.22 5.59
N MET A 20 -0.82 18.26 5.69
CA MET A 20 0.05 18.54 6.84
C MET A 20 -0.20 19.98 7.29
N SER A 21 -1.02 20.16 8.32
CA SER A 21 -1.11 21.41 9.08
C SER A 21 -0.91 21.10 10.56
N SER A 22 0.20 21.65 11.08
CA SER A 22 0.49 22.10 12.45
C SER A 22 -0.07 21.31 13.65
N LEU A 23 0.83 20.70 14.42
CA LEU A 23 0.72 20.67 15.88
C LEU A 23 2.07 20.99 16.52
N ARG A 24 2.03 22.05 17.34
CA ARG A 24 3.06 22.57 18.25
C ARG A 24 2.69 22.16 19.69
N ASN A 25 3.68 22.15 20.57
CA ASN A 25 3.71 21.79 22.01
C ASN A 25 4.10 20.32 22.25
N GLY A 26 4.97 19.95 23.19
CA GLY A 26 5.73 20.70 24.19
C GLY A 26 6.28 19.72 25.24
N SER A 27 7.60 19.72 25.42
CA SER A 27 8.41 19.23 26.56
C SER A 27 8.27 17.78 27.09
N SER A 28 9.37 16.99 26.97
CA SER A 28 10.08 16.45 28.14
C SER A 28 11.46 15.91 27.72
N ARG A 29 12.54 16.41 28.36
CA ARG A 29 13.95 16.12 28.04
C ARG A 29 14.40 14.79 28.67
N ALA A 30 14.51 13.76 27.85
CA ALA A 30 15.57 12.77 27.99
C ALA A 30 16.71 13.17 27.02
N TRP A 31 17.97 12.90 27.37
CA TRP A 31 19.13 13.14 26.51
C TRP A 31 19.09 12.23 25.26
N ALA A 32 18.14 12.50 24.37
CA ALA A 32 18.09 11.95 23.03
C ALA A 32 19.00 12.81 22.17
N THR A 33 20.00 12.19 21.54
CA THR A 33 20.75 12.82 20.44
C THR A 33 19.76 13.49 19.49
N PRO A 34 19.94 14.78 19.16
CA PRO A 34 19.01 15.50 18.29
C PRO A 34 18.86 14.74 16.97
N ARG A 35 17.61 14.38 16.65
CA ARG A 35 17.28 13.71 15.39
C ARG A 35 17.59 14.66 14.24
N SER A 36 18.13 14.12 13.14
CA SER A 36 18.27 14.92 11.92
C SER A 36 16.88 15.30 11.39
N PRO A 37 16.66 16.52 10.87
CA PRO A 37 15.38 16.92 10.29
C PRO A 37 14.85 15.94 9.23
N SER A 38 15.76 15.28 8.49
CA SER A 38 15.43 14.24 7.52
C SER A 38 14.84 12.97 8.14
N GLN A 39 15.25 12.61 9.36
CA GLN A 39 14.74 11.42 10.04
C GLN A 39 13.31 11.63 10.55
N ASP A 40 13.02 12.79 11.10
CA ASP A 40 11.66 13.12 11.54
C ASP A 40 10.70 13.27 10.36
N ALA A 41 11.17 13.84 9.25
CA ALA A 41 10.41 13.88 8.00
C ALA A 41 10.09 12.47 7.47
N ALA A 42 11.05 11.55 7.51
CA ALA A 42 10.84 10.17 7.06
C ALA A 42 9.79 9.43 7.91
N VAL A 43 9.89 9.53 9.23
CA VAL A 43 8.93 8.93 10.17
C VAL A 43 7.54 9.54 9.97
N GLY A 44 7.43 10.87 9.93
CA GLY A 44 6.15 11.55 9.73
C GLY A 44 5.47 11.18 8.41
N TYR A 45 6.25 11.12 7.32
CA TYR A 45 5.75 10.67 6.02
C TYR A 45 5.25 9.22 6.07
N TYR A 46 6.03 8.32 6.65
CA TYR A 46 5.69 6.90 6.68
C TYR A 46 4.47 6.61 7.56
N THR A 47 4.35 7.27 8.71
CA THR A 47 3.15 7.23 9.56
C THR A 47 1.92 7.72 8.80
N ALA A 48 2.04 8.81 8.03
CA ALA A 48 0.93 9.31 7.21
C ALA A 48 0.55 8.34 6.08
N ALA A 49 1.54 7.71 5.44
CA ALA A 49 1.32 6.69 4.41
C ALA A 49 0.62 5.44 4.98
N LEU A 50 0.81 5.14 6.27
CA LEU A 50 0.20 4.02 6.98
C LEU A 50 -0.99 4.44 7.85
N LYS A 51 -1.59 5.62 7.58
CA LYS A 51 -2.72 6.14 8.34
C LYS A 51 -3.86 5.12 8.37
N GLY A 52 -4.38 4.86 9.57
CA GLY A 52 -5.40 3.84 9.82
C GLY A 52 -4.85 2.46 10.20
N ALA A 53 -3.53 2.24 10.11
CA ALA A 53 -2.85 1.07 10.66
C ALA A 53 -1.77 1.42 11.71
N ALA A 54 -1.33 2.69 11.77
CA ALA A 54 -0.41 3.16 12.79
C ALA A 54 -1.03 3.14 14.19
N GLN A 55 -0.43 2.35 15.07
CA GLN A 55 -0.65 2.27 16.50
C GLN A 55 0.45 3.10 17.18
N VAL A 56 0.12 4.34 17.57
CA VAL A 56 1.10 5.27 18.14
C VAL A 56 1.19 5.02 19.65
N THR A 57 2.14 4.20 20.10
CA THR A 57 2.48 4.12 21.52
C THR A 57 4.01 4.11 21.74
N GLY A 58 4.51 5.23 22.28
CA GLY A 58 5.90 5.39 22.71
C GLY A 58 6.91 5.66 21.58
N PRO A 59 8.23 5.54 21.87
CA PRO A 59 9.28 5.78 20.88
C PRO A 59 9.25 4.72 19.78
N GLU A 60 9.52 5.16 18.54
CA GLU A 60 9.45 4.29 17.38
C GLU A 60 10.59 3.27 17.36
N SER A 61 10.26 2.04 17.00
CA SER A 61 11.18 0.91 16.85
C SER A 61 12.23 1.19 15.77
N SER A 62 13.40 0.54 15.91
CA SER A 62 14.46 0.59 14.91
C SER A 62 13.99 0.06 13.56
N ALA A 63 13.16 -1.00 13.58
CA ALA A 63 12.48 -1.56 12.42
C ALA A 63 11.64 -0.51 11.69
N PHE A 64 10.74 0.17 12.41
CA PHE A 64 9.88 1.21 11.83
C PHE A 64 10.69 2.37 11.24
N LYS A 65 11.68 2.89 11.99
CA LYS A 65 12.57 3.95 11.52
C LYS A 65 13.36 3.55 10.27
N ARG A 66 13.76 2.29 10.15
CA ARG A 66 14.49 1.80 8.97
C ARG A 66 13.58 1.73 7.74
N LEU A 67 12.37 1.20 7.88
CA LEU A 67 11.38 1.20 6.78
C LEU A 67 10.99 2.62 6.38
N ALA A 68 10.75 3.50 7.36
CA ALA A 68 10.43 4.91 7.11
C ALA A 68 11.50 5.60 6.26
N ARG A 69 12.79 5.41 6.57
CA ARG A 69 13.90 5.95 5.79
C ARG A 69 13.93 5.43 4.34
N LEU A 70 13.73 4.12 4.14
CA LEU A 70 13.70 3.55 2.80
C LEU A 70 12.52 4.08 1.98
N HIS A 71 11.32 4.14 2.57
CA HIS A 71 10.14 4.68 1.90
C HIS A 71 10.30 6.15 1.55
N TYR A 72 10.82 6.96 2.47
CA TYR A 72 11.08 8.37 2.23
C TYR A 72 12.09 8.56 1.09
N HIS A 73 13.20 7.83 1.11
CA HIS A 73 14.20 7.87 0.05
C HIS A 73 13.62 7.46 -1.33
N ALA A 74 12.79 6.41 -1.38
CA ALA A 74 12.11 6.01 -2.60
C ALA A 74 11.17 7.10 -3.13
N VAL A 75 10.51 7.85 -2.23
CA VAL A 75 9.63 8.96 -2.60
C VAL A 75 10.41 10.15 -3.15
N GLU A 76 11.56 10.48 -2.57
CA GLU A 76 12.48 11.49 -3.12
C GLU A 76 12.91 11.11 -4.54
N LEU A 77 13.34 9.86 -4.76
CA LEU A 77 13.70 9.35 -6.08
C LEU A 77 12.53 9.43 -7.07
N ARG A 78 11.29 9.15 -6.63
CA ARG A 78 10.08 9.29 -7.46
C ARG A 78 9.81 10.75 -7.84
N ARG A 79 10.01 11.70 -6.91
CA ARG A 79 9.86 13.14 -7.20
C ARG A 79 10.86 13.60 -8.26
N GLU A 80 12.07 13.04 -8.24
CA GLU A 80 13.11 13.25 -9.25
C GLU A 80 12.91 12.40 -10.53
N ARG A 81 11.81 11.65 -10.64
CA ARG A 81 11.52 10.73 -11.75
C ARG A 81 12.57 9.63 -11.97
N LYS A 82 13.37 9.31 -10.95
CA LYS A 82 14.35 8.21 -10.93
C LYS A 82 13.66 6.88 -10.60
N TRP A 83 12.70 6.47 -11.43
CA TRP A 83 11.79 5.36 -11.15
C TRP A 83 12.50 4.02 -10.91
N ALA A 84 13.47 3.67 -11.75
CA ALA A 84 14.22 2.41 -11.59
C ALA A 84 14.94 2.33 -10.23
N ARG A 85 15.53 3.45 -9.79
CA ARG A 85 16.18 3.53 -8.47
C ARG A 85 15.15 3.45 -7.35
N ALA A 86 14.02 4.13 -7.46
CA ALA A 86 12.93 4.04 -6.47
C ALA A 86 12.40 2.60 -6.34
N SER A 87 12.19 1.90 -7.47
CA SER A 87 11.80 0.48 -7.45
C SER A 87 12.84 -0.40 -6.77
N ALA A 88 14.14 -0.15 -7.00
CA ALA A 88 15.20 -0.88 -6.31
C ALA A 88 15.14 -0.69 -4.80
N VAL A 89 14.88 0.54 -4.33
CA VAL A 89 14.72 0.82 -2.88
C VAL A 89 13.51 0.09 -2.30
N TYR A 90 12.36 0.05 -3.00
CA TYR A 90 11.21 -0.73 -2.51
C TYR A 90 11.47 -2.24 -2.49
N ARG A 91 12.21 -2.80 -3.46
CA ARG A 91 12.63 -4.21 -3.43
C ARG A 91 13.53 -4.49 -2.22
N THR A 92 14.46 -3.59 -1.91
CA THR A 92 15.27 -3.67 -0.69
C THR A 92 14.40 -3.63 0.58
N ALA A 93 13.37 -2.78 0.62
CA ALA A 93 12.44 -2.73 1.74
C ALA A 93 11.66 -4.04 1.92
N ILE A 94 11.20 -4.65 0.82
CA ILE A 94 10.51 -5.96 0.84
C ILE A 94 11.43 -7.06 1.37
N ALA A 95 12.66 -7.15 0.83
CA ALA A 95 13.64 -8.13 1.29
C ALA A 95 13.95 -7.95 2.79
N LEU A 96 14.05 -6.69 3.24
CA LEU A 96 14.28 -6.38 4.65
C LEU A 96 13.10 -6.83 5.54
N GLN A 97 11.86 -6.64 5.12
CA GLN A 97 10.67 -7.03 5.89
C GLN A 97 10.61 -8.53 6.18
N GLN A 98 11.25 -9.37 5.35
CA GLN A 98 11.29 -10.82 5.56
C GLN A 98 12.21 -11.24 6.72
N HIS A 99 13.18 -10.40 7.09
CA HIS A 99 14.24 -10.76 8.05
C HIS A 99 14.27 -9.88 9.29
N MET A 100 13.53 -8.77 9.28
CA MET A 100 13.54 -7.79 10.36
C MET A 100 12.41 -8.10 11.36
N PRO A 101 12.60 -7.86 12.67
CA PRO A 101 11.52 -8.02 13.63
C PRO A 101 10.33 -7.12 13.27
N ALA A 102 9.12 -7.59 13.61
CA ALA A 102 7.89 -6.83 13.39
C ALA A 102 7.97 -5.47 14.10
N ALA A 103 7.59 -4.41 13.39
CA ALA A 103 7.45 -3.08 13.97
C ALA A 103 6.20 -3.05 14.86
N LYS A 104 6.35 -2.65 16.13
CA LYS A 104 5.21 -2.54 17.05
C LYS A 104 4.20 -1.45 16.65
N GLU A 105 4.64 -0.50 15.81
CA GLU A 105 3.85 0.66 15.42
C GLU A 105 2.78 0.33 14.38
N VAL A 106 2.97 -0.73 13.59
CA VAL A 106 2.07 -1.04 12.47
C VAL A 106 2.04 -2.56 12.26
N PRO A 107 0.84 -3.17 12.10
CA PRO A 107 0.75 -4.58 11.73
C PRO A 107 1.60 -4.90 10.51
N ALA A 108 2.36 -5.99 10.57
CA ALA A 108 3.33 -6.35 9.53
C ALA A 108 2.67 -6.45 8.14
N CYS A 109 1.46 -7.01 8.07
CA CYS A 109 0.64 -7.08 6.85
C CYS A 109 0.38 -5.71 6.21
N ALA A 110 0.09 -4.68 7.00
CA ALA A 110 -0.17 -3.32 6.51
C ALA A 110 1.10 -2.67 5.94
N ALA A 111 2.22 -2.80 6.67
CA ALA A 111 3.51 -2.31 6.21
C ALA A 111 3.96 -3.01 4.91
N ALA A 112 3.73 -4.34 4.79
CA ALA A 112 4.03 -5.10 3.59
C ALA A 112 3.17 -4.67 2.41
N ALA A 113 1.84 -4.62 2.59
CA ALA A 113 0.90 -4.19 1.55
C ALA A 113 1.23 -2.78 1.01
N CYS A 114 1.54 -1.84 1.91
CA CYS A 114 1.95 -0.48 1.54
C CYS A 114 3.23 -0.48 0.67
N THR A 115 4.22 -1.31 1.02
CA THR A 115 5.48 -1.41 0.29
C THR A 115 5.28 -2.00 -1.11
N TRP A 116 4.50 -3.08 -1.22
CA TRP A 116 4.16 -3.69 -2.51
C TRP A 116 3.31 -2.78 -3.40
N LEU A 117 2.33 -2.08 -2.83
CA LEU A 117 1.54 -1.07 -3.54
C LEU A 117 2.45 0.00 -4.13
N ASN A 118 3.36 0.54 -3.33
CA ASN A 118 4.27 1.59 -3.80
C ASN A 118 5.25 1.09 -4.86
N LEU A 119 5.75 -0.15 -4.78
CA LEU A 119 6.55 -0.77 -5.84
C LEU A 119 5.75 -0.86 -7.14
N ALA A 120 4.53 -1.41 -7.08
CA ALA A 120 3.69 -1.59 -8.26
C ALA A 120 3.34 -0.26 -8.95
N LEU A 121 3.00 0.77 -8.16
CA LEU A 121 2.76 2.12 -8.68
C LEU A 121 4.02 2.76 -9.28
N THR A 122 5.20 2.46 -8.72
CA THR A 122 6.48 2.94 -9.25
C THR A 122 6.80 2.29 -10.60
N GLU A 123 6.63 0.98 -10.73
CA GLU A 123 6.79 0.28 -12.01
C GLU A 123 5.75 0.74 -13.05
N GLN A 124 4.51 1.01 -12.61
CA GLN A 124 3.47 1.58 -13.49
C GLN A 124 3.87 2.96 -14.03
N ASN A 125 4.38 3.85 -13.17
CA ASN A 125 4.88 5.17 -13.57
C ASN A 125 6.11 5.08 -14.47
N ASN A 126 6.87 3.99 -14.39
CA ASN A 126 7.97 3.69 -15.28
C ASN A 126 7.55 2.94 -16.56
N HIS A 127 6.26 2.88 -16.87
CA HIS A 127 5.68 2.16 -18.01
C HIS A 127 5.96 0.65 -18.06
N HIS A 128 6.46 0.05 -16.99
CA HIS A 128 6.67 -1.39 -16.87
C HIS A 128 5.40 -2.09 -16.36
N PHE A 129 4.34 -2.09 -17.17
CA PHE A 129 3.03 -2.59 -16.73
C PHE A 129 3.02 -4.06 -16.31
N ASP A 130 3.84 -4.91 -16.93
CA ASP A 130 3.94 -6.32 -16.54
C ASP A 130 4.65 -6.50 -15.20
N LYS A 131 5.69 -5.69 -14.93
CA LYS A 131 6.34 -5.66 -13.60
C LYS A 131 5.41 -5.09 -12.53
N ALA A 132 4.60 -4.09 -12.86
CA ALA A 132 3.59 -3.56 -11.95
C ALA A 132 2.54 -4.62 -11.60
N ARG A 133 2.04 -5.37 -12.60
CA ARG A 133 1.12 -6.49 -12.38
C ARG A 133 1.76 -7.57 -11.51
N GLN A 134 3.00 -7.96 -11.81
CA GLN A 134 3.73 -8.94 -11.01
C GLN A 134 3.87 -8.48 -9.55
N ALA A 135 4.24 -7.21 -9.32
CA ALA A 135 4.34 -6.66 -7.97
C ALA A 135 2.99 -6.67 -7.21
N PHE A 136 1.87 -6.42 -7.90
CA PHE A 136 0.53 -6.57 -7.28
C PHE A 136 0.22 -8.03 -6.93
N GLN A 137 0.56 -8.97 -7.82
CA GLN A 137 0.35 -10.41 -7.61
C GLN A 137 1.17 -10.93 -6.44
N ASP A 138 2.47 -10.66 -6.45
CA ASP A 138 3.40 -11.12 -5.42
C ASP A 138 3.09 -10.45 -4.07
N GLY A 139 2.75 -9.17 -4.07
CA GLY A 139 2.31 -8.48 -2.86
C GLY A 139 1.00 -9.02 -2.28
N THR A 140 0.04 -9.35 -3.15
CA THR A 140 -1.23 -9.97 -2.73
C THR A 140 -0.96 -11.33 -2.08
N ARG A 141 -0.16 -12.18 -2.73
CA ARG A 141 0.24 -13.50 -2.20
C ARG A 141 0.96 -13.35 -0.86
N PHE A 142 1.96 -12.48 -0.79
CA PHE A 142 2.75 -12.25 0.41
C PHE A 142 1.89 -11.84 1.61
N VAL A 143 0.95 -10.91 1.42
CA VAL A 143 0.03 -10.47 2.50
C VAL A 143 -0.90 -11.61 2.91
N GLN A 144 -1.41 -12.41 1.98
CA GLN A 144 -2.26 -13.57 2.30
C GLN A 144 -1.48 -14.63 3.08
N ASP A 145 -0.26 -14.94 2.68
CA ASP A 145 0.61 -15.91 3.37
C ASP A 145 0.92 -15.44 4.80
N MET A 146 1.15 -14.14 4.99
CA MET A 146 1.31 -13.55 6.32
C MET A 146 0.05 -13.66 7.16
N MET A 147 -1.12 -13.35 6.60
CA MET A 147 -2.40 -13.48 7.31
C MET A 147 -2.63 -14.92 7.79
N GLN A 148 -2.29 -15.90 6.94
CA GLN A 148 -2.41 -17.30 7.29
C GLN A 148 -1.42 -17.70 8.39
N LYS A 149 -0.16 -17.27 8.27
CA LYS A 149 0.89 -17.62 9.23
C LYS A 149 0.70 -16.96 10.61
N GLU A 150 0.32 -15.69 10.63
CA GLU A 150 0.26 -14.88 11.86
C GLU A 150 -1.09 -15.00 12.56
N PHE A 151 -2.19 -15.17 11.81
CA PHE A 151 -3.54 -15.12 12.37
C PHE A 151 -4.37 -16.40 12.14
N ASP A 152 -3.83 -17.41 11.44
CA ASP A 152 -4.57 -18.61 11.00
C ASP A 152 -5.83 -18.26 10.18
N VAL A 153 -5.72 -17.18 9.39
CA VAL A 153 -6.79 -16.63 8.54
C VAL A 153 -6.39 -16.72 7.06
N TRP A 154 -7.26 -17.25 6.22
CA TRP A 154 -7.01 -17.37 4.78
C TRP A 154 -8.22 -16.94 3.96
N ILE A 155 -8.02 -16.77 2.64
CA ILE A 155 -9.08 -16.44 1.69
C ILE A 155 -9.32 -17.67 0.83
N ASP A 156 -10.55 -18.19 0.82
CA ASP A 156 -10.90 -19.39 0.03
C ASP A 156 -11.10 -19.08 -1.46
N GLY A 157 -11.37 -20.12 -2.26
CA GLY A 157 -11.61 -20.00 -3.71
C GLY A 157 -12.85 -19.15 -4.06
N GLN A 158 -13.75 -18.93 -3.11
CA GLN A 158 -14.91 -18.05 -3.22
C GLN A 158 -14.63 -16.63 -2.69
N ASN A 159 -13.36 -16.32 -2.40
CA ASN A 159 -12.89 -15.05 -1.88
C ASN A 159 -13.45 -14.68 -0.50
N ARG A 160 -13.90 -15.67 0.27
CA ARG A 160 -14.40 -15.47 1.64
C ARG A 160 -13.25 -15.59 2.63
N LEU A 161 -13.25 -14.70 3.61
CA LEU A 161 -12.34 -14.79 4.74
C LEU A 161 -12.72 -16.00 5.60
N ARG A 162 -11.77 -16.90 5.81
CA ARG A 162 -11.89 -18.09 6.65
C ARG A 162 -10.90 -18.00 7.78
N SER A 163 -11.27 -18.56 8.91
CA SER A 163 -10.44 -18.65 10.10
C SER A 163 -10.70 -20.00 10.75
N ARG A 164 -9.67 -20.58 11.36
CA ARG A 164 -9.88 -21.77 12.21
C ARG A 164 -10.61 -21.41 13.51
N THR A 165 -10.45 -20.17 13.99
CA THR A 165 -11.07 -19.67 15.21
C THR A 165 -11.89 -18.41 14.93
N ILE A 166 -13.17 -18.38 15.30
CA ILE A 166 -14.08 -17.25 15.02
C ILE A 166 -13.51 -15.93 15.59
N ALA A 167 -12.98 -15.96 16.82
CA ALA A 167 -12.41 -14.79 17.49
C ALA A 167 -11.24 -14.14 16.73
N GLN A 168 -10.43 -14.91 15.98
CA GLN A 168 -9.31 -14.37 15.21
C GLN A 168 -9.79 -13.52 14.03
N SER A 169 -10.92 -13.89 13.40
CA SER A 169 -11.47 -13.13 12.27
C SER A 169 -11.95 -11.72 12.66
N GLU A 170 -12.28 -11.52 13.93
CA GLU A 170 -12.75 -10.24 14.45
C GLU A 170 -11.62 -9.35 15.00
N CYS A 171 -10.39 -9.88 15.08
CA CYS A 171 -9.22 -9.17 15.54
C CYS A 171 -8.98 -7.89 14.73
N THR A 172 -8.63 -6.81 15.42
CA THR A 172 -8.35 -5.50 14.80
C THR A 172 -7.21 -5.57 13.79
N GLU A 173 -6.23 -6.44 14.00
CA GLU A 173 -5.10 -6.67 13.09
C GLU A 173 -5.54 -7.36 11.82
N VAL A 174 -6.41 -8.38 11.91
CA VAL A 174 -7.02 -9.06 10.74
C VAL A 174 -7.87 -8.07 9.94
N LYS A 175 -8.71 -7.27 10.60
CA LYS A 175 -9.49 -6.20 9.93
C LYS A 175 -8.58 -5.21 9.22
N THR A 176 -7.45 -4.86 9.83
CA THR A 176 -6.44 -3.97 9.23
C THR A 176 -5.78 -4.62 8.01
N ALA A 177 -5.39 -5.89 8.11
CA ALA A 177 -4.82 -6.65 7.00
C ALA A 177 -5.81 -6.75 5.82
N CYS A 178 -7.08 -7.06 6.07
CA CYS A 178 -8.14 -7.10 5.06
C CYS A 178 -8.31 -5.75 4.35
N LYS A 179 -8.32 -4.62 5.08
CA LYS A 179 -8.40 -3.27 4.48
C LYS A 179 -7.22 -2.96 3.57
N TRP A 180 -6.00 -3.32 3.98
CA TRP A 180 -4.80 -3.08 3.20
C TRP A 180 -4.72 -3.99 1.97
N LEU A 181 -5.11 -5.26 2.11
CA LEU A 181 -5.24 -6.19 0.99
C LEU A 181 -6.30 -5.73 -0.01
N ALA A 182 -7.47 -5.28 0.47
CA ALA A 182 -8.50 -4.69 -0.38
C ALA A 182 -7.99 -3.45 -1.14
N THR A 183 -7.19 -2.60 -0.48
CA THR A 183 -6.57 -1.43 -1.12
C THR A 183 -5.62 -1.85 -2.25
N LEU A 184 -4.79 -2.87 -2.02
CA LEU A 184 -3.88 -3.43 -3.03
C LEU A 184 -4.66 -3.99 -4.23
N LEU A 185 -5.73 -4.75 -3.97
CA LEU A 185 -6.59 -5.33 -5.02
C LEU A 185 -7.32 -4.25 -5.84
N VAL A 186 -7.81 -3.18 -5.22
CA VAL A 186 -8.43 -2.05 -5.95
C VAL A 186 -7.42 -1.36 -6.85
N ALA A 187 -6.22 -1.08 -6.34
CA ALA A 187 -5.16 -0.46 -7.13
C ALA A 187 -4.75 -1.34 -8.32
N TRP A 188 -4.66 -2.66 -8.11
CA TRP A 188 -4.44 -3.62 -9.20
C TRP A 188 -5.60 -3.62 -10.20
N GLY A 189 -6.85 -3.66 -9.74
CA GLY A 189 -8.02 -3.58 -10.61
C GLY A 189 -8.01 -2.32 -11.49
N LEU A 190 -7.60 -1.18 -10.94
CA LEU A 190 -7.43 0.07 -11.70
C LEU A 190 -6.35 -0.03 -12.78
N LEU A 191 -5.22 -0.70 -12.49
CA LEU A 191 -4.21 -1.00 -13.50
C LEU A 191 -4.81 -1.84 -14.64
N GLU A 192 -5.49 -2.94 -14.31
CA GLU A 192 -6.06 -3.84 -15.31
C GLU A 192 -7.10 -3.14 -16.19
N THR A 193 -7.93 -2.25 -15.62
CA THR A 193 -8.88 -1.50 -16.43
C THR A 193 -8.20 -0.55 -17.42
N ARG A 194 -7.16 0.17 -16.98
CA ARG A 194 -6.37 1.05 -17.87
C ARG A 194 -5.71 0.27 -19.01
N ARG A 195 -5.48 -1.03 -18.82
CA ARG A 195 -4.89 -1.93 -19.81
C ARG A 195 -5.92 -2.73 -20.61
N GLY A 196 -7.22 -2.47 -20.42
CA GLY A 196 -8.31 -3.11 -21.16
C GLY A 196 -8.77 -4.46 -20.59
N PHE A 197 -8.19 -4.94 -19.50
CA PHE A 197 -8.54 -6.22 -18.87
C PHE A 197 -9.73 -6.09 -17.90
N ARG A 198 -10.87 -5.65 -18.42
CA ARG A 198 -12.08 -5.33 -17.62
C ARG A 198 -12.57 -6.50 -16.77
N GLY A 199 -12.55 -7.72 -17.31
CA GLY A 199 -12.96 -8.93 -16.56
C GLY A 199 -12.11 -9.16 -15.32
N ARG A 200 -10.78 -9.02 -15.43
CA ARG A 200 -9.86 -9.13 -14.29
C ARG A 200 -10.10 -8.01 -13.28
N ALA A 201 -10.28 -6.78 -13.77
CA ALA A 201 -10.55 -5.63 -12.91
C ALA A 201 -11.84 -5.80 -12.09
N LYS A 202 -12.91 -6.33 -12.71
CA LYS A 202 -14.17 -6.64 -12.03
C LYS A 202 -13.95 -7.67 -10.90
N VAL A 203 -13.30 -8.79 -11.20
CA VAL A 203 -12.99 -9.83 -10.20
C VAL A 203 -12.17 -9.25 -9.03
N LEU A 204 -11.14 -8.44 -9.32
CA LEU A 204 -10.33 -7.79 -8.28
C LEU A 204 -11.15 -6.83 -7.40
N ALA A 205 -12.05 -6.05 -8.00
CA ALA A 205 -12.93 -5.14 -7.27
C ALA A 205 -13.96 -5.90 -6.41
N GLU A 206 -14.51 -7.01 -6.90
CA GLU A 206 -15.41 -7.87 -6.13
C GLU A 206 -14.69 -8.47 -4.92
N ARG A 207 -13.50 -9.02 -5.13
CA ARG A 207 -12.62 -9.51 -4.06
C ARG A 207 -12.34 -8.45 -3.00
N ALA A 208 -11.98 -7.24 -3.44
CA ALA A 208 -11.73 -6.14 -2.52
C ALA A 208 -12.97 -5.75 -1.71
N SER A 209 -14.16 -5.77 -2.33
CA SER A 209 -15.42 -5.44 -1.65
C SER A 209 -15.85 -6.47 -0.60
N ILE A 210 -15.51 -7.75 -0.81
CA ILE A 210 -15.76 -8.81 0.18
C ILE A 210 -14.85 -8.63 1.40
N LEU A 211 -13.58 -8.25 1.18
CA LEU A 211 -12.62 -8.03 2.27
C LEU A 211 -12.86 -6.73 3.04
N ASP A 212 -13.32 -5.69 2.35
CA ASP A 212 -13.64 -4.40 2.94
C ASP A 212 -14.86 -3.80 2.24
N GLY A 213 -16.02 -3.90 2.89
CA GLY A 213 -17.30 -3.41 2.36
C GLY A 213 -17.28 -1.92 1.96
N SER A 214 -16.38 -1.11 2.53
CA SER A 214 -16.20 0.29 2.10
C SER A 214 -15.74 0.42 0.64
N LYS A 215 -15.18 -0.64 0.06
CA LYS A 215 -14.72 -0.72 -1.34
C LYS A 215 -15.82 -1.14 -2.31
N ALA A 216 -17.03 -1.47 -1.86
CA ALA A 216 -18.15 -1.81 -2.74
C ALA A 216 -18.48 -0.71 -3.77
N LYS A 217 -18.23 0.56 -3.42
CA LYS A 217 -18.38 1.70 -4.34
C LYS A 217 -17.50 1.62 -5.59
N VAL A 218 -16.40 0.85 -5.56
CA VAL A 218 -15.54 0.65 -6.74
C VAL A 218 -16.28 -0.12 -7.84
N LEU A 219 -17.22 -1.01 -7.48
CA LEU A 219 -18.03 -1.77 -8.44
C LEU A 219 -19.03 -0.89 -9.22
N SER A 220 -19.37 0.29 -8.69
CA SER A 220 -20.24 1.22 -9.40
C SER A 220 -19.50 2.11 -10.39
N TRP A 221 -18.17 2.06 -10.43
CA TRP A 221 -17.39 2.89 -11.35
C TRP A 221 -17.67 2.50 -12.80
N LYS A 222 -18.01 3.48 -13.63
CA LYS A 222 -18.26 3.32 -15.09
C LYS A 222 -17.12 2.55 -15.76
N VAL A 223 -15.90 2.88 -15.35
CA VAL A 223 -14.64 2.27 -15.78
C VAL A 223 -14.66 0.73 -15.58
N VAL A 224 -15.23 0.23 -14.48
CA VAL A 224 -15.38 -1.21 -14.21
C VAL A 224 -16.59 -1.80 -14.96
N ARG A 225 -17.67 -1.03 -15.13
CA ARG A 225 -18.89 -1.47 -15.83
C ARG A 225 -18.74 -1.56 -17.35
N GLY A 226 -17.75 -0.87 -17.91
CA GLY A 226 -17.54 -0.85 -19.36
C GLY A 226 -18.58 -0.07 -20.15
N ILE A 227 -19.33 0.82 -19.48
CA ILE A 227 -20.29 1.79 -20.04
C ILE A 227 -19.60 3.14 -20.23
#